data_AF-A0A934H969-F1
#
_entry.id   AF-A0A934H969-F1
#
_cell.length_a   1.000
_cell.length_b   1.000
_cell.length_c   1.000
_cell.angle_alpha   90.00
_cell.angle_beta   90.00
_cell.angle_gamma   90.00
#
_symmetry.space_group_name_H-M   'P 1'
#
loop_
_entity.id
_entity.type
_entity.pdbx_description
1 polymer ?
#
loop_
_entity_poly.entity_id
_entity_poly.type
_entity_poly.pdbx_seq_one_letter_code
_entity_poly.pdbx_strand_id
1 'polypeptide(L)'
;WLRPGEQLGIAIVSAGLLGFALFGILGREVARDQQIGTLSLTAMPLAFGGGFLLLVALPLEGLPNFAAIAWAIVLWLAIINTAFAYVLYNHSLQVLTALEMNIMLNLTPLGTAVLAWLFLGETLTIVQIVGVVTVISGVIFVQQARVR
;
A
#
# COMPACT_ATOMS: atom_id res chain seq x y z
N TRP A 1 -19.71 17.09 -16.54
CA TRP A 1 -20.80 16.14 -16.24
C TRP A 1 -20.18 14.77 -16.05
N LEU A 2 -20.29 14.20 -14.85
CA LEU A 2 -19.73 12.88 -14.51
C LEU A 2 -20.44 11.79 -15.32
N ARG A 3 -19.70 10.80 -15.83
CA ARG A 3 -20.26 9.66 -16.57
C ARG A 3 -21.04 8.73 -15.62
N PRO A 4 -22.05 7.99 -16.11
CA PRO A 4 -22.72 6.96 -15.30
C PRO A 4 -21.69 5.96 -14.74
N GLY A 5 -21.70 5.74 -13.42
CA GLY A 5 -20.73 4.88 -12.71
C GLY A 5 -19.54 5.62 -12.08
N GLU A 6 -19.24 6.85 -12.49
CA GLU A 6 -18.11 7.63 -11.98
C GLU A 6 -18.32 8.05 -10.51
N GLN A 7 -19.56 8.40 -10.13
CA GLN A 7 -19.92 8.72 -8.74
C GLN A 7 -19.72 7.52 -7.80
N LEU A 8 -20.08 6.31 -8.27
CA LEU A 8 -19.93 5.09 -7.49
C LEU A 8 -18.45 4.72 -7.33
N GLY A 9 -17.66 4.89 -8.39
CA GLY A 9 -16.20 4.76 -8.32
C GLY A 9 -15.56 5.73 -7.32
N ILE A 10 -15.95 7.01 -7.36
CA ILE A 10 -15.46 8.03 -6.41
C ILE A 10 -15.84 7.65 -4.97
N ALA A 11 -17.07 7.18 -4.73
CA ALA A 11 -17.52 6.75 -3.42
C ALA A 11 -16.69 5.57 -2.87
N ILE A 12 -16.45 4.55 -3.70
CA ILE A 12 -15.62 3.39 -3.33
C ILE A 12 -14.19 3.80 -3.00
N VAL A 13 -13.56 4.62 -3.86
CA VAL A 13 -12.19 5.10 -3.62
C VAL A 13 -12.10 5.93 -2.35
N SER A 14 -13.07 6.82 -2.11
CA SER A 14 -13.11 7.66 -0.91
C SER A 14 -13.25 6.82 0.36
N ALA A 15 -14.14 5.82 0.35
CA ALA A 15 -14.28 4.88 1.46
C ALA A 15 -13.01 4.08 1.70
N GLY A 16 -12.35 3.62 0.64
CA GLY A 16 -11.05 2.93 0.71
C GLY A 16 -9.94 3.80 1.30
N LEU A 17 -9.85 5.07 0.90
CA LEU A 17 -8.87 6.03 1.43
C LEU A 17 -9.10 6.31 2.92
N LEU A 18 -10.35 6.45 3.36
CA LEU A 18 -10.69 6.59 4.77
C LEU A 18 -10.28 5.33 5.56
N GLY A 19 -10.59 4.14 5.03
CA GLY A 19 -10.19 2.88 5.64
C GLY A 19 -8.67 2.76 5.77
N PHE A 20 -7.92 3.13 4.73
CA PHE A 20 -6.46 3.12 4.74
C PHE A 20 -5.87 4.10 5.75
N ALA A 21 -6.42 5.32 5.84
CA ALA A 21 -5.98 6.32 6.81
C ALA A 21 -6.25 5.85 8.26
N LEU A 22 -7.44 5.33 8.54
CA LEU A 22 -7.80 4.77 9.84
C LEU A 22 -6.91 3.59 10.21
N PHE A 23 -6.64 2.68 9.27
CA PHE A 23 -5.71 1.57 9.47
C PHE A 23 -4.31 2.05 9.85
N GLY A 24 -3.79 3.08 9.16
CA GLY A 24 -2.48 3.66 9.49
C GLY A 24 -2.41 4.30 10.88
N ILE A 25 -3.47 5.00 11.30
CA ILE A 25 -3.54 5.67 12.60
C ILE A 25 -3.73 4.66 13.73
N LEU A 26 -4.77 3.82 13.65
CA LEU A 26 -5.08 2.80 14.67
C LEU A 26 -3.98 1.75 14.74
N GLY A 27 -3.45 1.32 13.59
CA GLY A 27 -2.34 0.37 13.52
C GLY A 27 -1.11 0.92 14.23
N ARG A 28 -0.83 2.21 14.11
CA ARG A 28 0.28 2.87 14.82
C ARG A 28 0.01 3.01 16.32
N GLU A 29 -1.21 3.34 16.73
CA GLU A 29 -1.59 3.47 18.14
C GLU A 29 -1.50 2.12 18.86
N VAL A 30 -2.07 1.06 18.28
CA VAL A 30 -2.03 -0.30 18.84
C VAL A 30 -0.62 -0.90 18.77
N ALA A 31 0.16 -0.60 17.72
CA ALA A 31 1.55 -1.04 17.62
C ALA A 31 2.46 -0.39 18.68
N ARG A 32 2.15 0.84 19.10
CA ARG A 32 2.94 1.59 20.07
C ARG A 32 2.85 1.01 21.48
N ASP A 33 1.71 0.43 21.84
CA ASP A 33 1.51 -0.21 23.15
C ASP A 33 2.28 -1.53 23.30
N GLN A 34 2.88 -2.06 22.22
CA GLN A 34 3.67 -3.32 22.15
C GLN A 34 3.00 -4.58 22.73
N GLN A 35 1.73 -4.52 23.12
CA GLN A 35 1.01 -5.66 23.70
C GLN A 35 0.54 -6.67 22.65
N ILE A 36 0.53 -6.28 21.37
CA ILE A 36 0.06 -7.11 20.26
C ILE A 36 1.20 -7.33 19.27
N GLY A 37 1.50 -8.60 18.97
CA GLY A 37 2.54 -8.97 18.03
C GLY A 37 2.27 -8.43 16.61
N THR A 38 3.34 -8.06 15.90
CA THR A 38 3.30 -7.53 14.51
C THR A 38 2.50 -8.42 13.55
N LEU A 39 2.56 -9.74 13.77
CA LEU A 39 1.84 -10.71 12.97
C LEU A 39 0.32 -10.55 13.13
N SER A 40 -0.19 -10.33 14.34
CA SER A 40 -1.64 -10.17 14.59
C SER A 40 -2.17 -8.86 14.01
N LEU A 41 -1.38 -7.78 14.09
CA LEU A 41 -1.68 -6.47 13.48
C LEU A 41 -1.82 -6.56 11.95
N THR A 42 -1.21 -7.56 11.34
CA THR A 42 -1.24 -7.78 9.88
C THR A 42 -2.27 -8.83 9.48
N ALA A 43 -2.30 -9.96 10.20
CA ALA A 43 -3.11 -11.11 9.87
C ALA A 43 -4.60 -10.86 10.09
N MET A 44 -5.00 -10.19 11.18
CA MET A 44 -6.42 -9.95 11.47
C MET A 44 -7.09 -9.07 10.39
N PRO A 45 -6.55 -7.90 10.02
CA PRO A 45 -7.15 -7.08 8.95
C PRO A 45 -7.17 -7.79 7.60
N LEU A 46 -6.10 -8.50 7.23
CA LEU A 46 -6.05 -9.26 5.97
C LEU A 46 -7.07 -10.40 5.95
N ALA A 47 -7.22 -11.13 7.06
CA ALA A 47 -8.19 -12.22 7.16
C ALA A 47 -9.63 -11.71 7.11
N PHE A 48 -9.95 -10.65 7.86
CA PHE A 48 -11.28 -10.05 7.86
C PHE A 48 -11.61 -9.43 6.50
N GLY A 49 -10.72 -8.59 5.96
CA GLY A 49 -10.93 -7.92 4.67
C GLY A 49 -10.99 -8.92 3.51
N GLY A 50 -10.05 -9.85 3.44
CA GLY A 50 -10.01 -10.91 2.43
C GLY A 50 -11.21 -11.86 2.53
N GLY A 51 -11.59 -12.24 3.76
CA GLY A 51 -12.78 -13.07 3.99
C GLY A 51 -14.06 -12.38 3.56
N PHE A 52 -14.23 -11.10 3.91
CA PHE A 52 -15.38 -10.31 3.47
C PHE A 52 -15.43 -10.18 1.94
N LEU A 53 -14.29 -9.91 1.28
CA LEU A 53 -14.22 -9.87 -0.17
C LEU A 53 -14.58 -11.21 -0.80
N LEU A 54 -14.12 -12.34 -0.25
CA LEU A 54 -14.50 -13.67 -0.74
C LEU A 54 -16.00 -13.96 -0.57
N LEU A 55 -16.60 -13.55 0.56
CA LEU A 55 -18.04 -13.70 0.79
C LEU A 55 -18.89 -12.94 -0.21
N VAL A 56 -18.40 -11.78 -0.68
CA VAL A 56 -19.08 -10.98 -1.71
C VAL A 56 -18.76 -11.48 -3.12
N ALA A 57 -17.52 -11.87 -3.40
CA ALA A 57 -17.08 -12.28 -4.72
C ALA A 57 -17.66 -13.64 -5.15
N LEU A 58 -17.70 -14.64 -4.24
CA LEU A 58 -18.16 -15.99 -4.59
C LEU A 58 -19.60 -16.03 -5.12
N PRO A 59 -20.60 -15.33 -4.53
CA PRO A 59 -21.95 -15.29 -5.08
C PRO A 59 -22.08 -14.51 -6.39
N LEU A 60 -21.21 -13.51 -6.63
CA LEU A 60 -21.28 -12.63 -7.81
C LEU A 60 -20.55 -13.22 -9.01
N GLU A 61 -19.38 -13.82 -8.78
CA GLU A 61 -18.45 -14.27 -9.82
C GLU A 61 -18.35 -15.80 -9.91
N GLY A 62 -18.79 -16.53 -8.89
CA GLY A 62 -18.71 -17.99 -8.81
C GLY A 62 -17.32 -18.51 -8.43
N LEU A 63 -17.11 -19.82 -8.59
CA LEU A 63 -15.81 -20.43 -8.33
C LEU A 63 -14.84 -20.12 -9.48
N PRO A 64 -13.65 -19.59 -9.19
CA PRO A 64 -12.68 -19.26 -10.22
C PRO A 64 -12.13 -20.53 -10.89
N ASN A 65 -12.19 -20.57 -12.23
CA ASN A 65 -11.54 -21.61 -13.03
C ASN A 65 -10.24 -21.05 -13.64
N PHE A 66 -9.19 -20.96 -12.82
CA PHE A 66 -7.89 -20.45 -13.23
C PHE A 66 -6.91 -21.57 -13.57
N ALA A 67 -6.03 -21.31 -14.55
CA ALA A 67 -4.87 -22.15 -14.81
C ALA A 67 -3.94 -22.19 -13.59
N ALA A 68 -3.20 -23.29 -13.41
CA ALA A 68 -2.29 -23.47 -12.27
C ALA A 68 -1.28 -22.30 -12.12
N ILE A 69 -0.83 -21.71 -13.23
CA ILE A 69 0.06 -20.54 -13.21
C ILE A 69 -0.59 -19.30 -12.60
N ALA A 70 -1.89 -19.07 -12.85
CA ALA A 70 -2.61 -17.94 -12.28
C ALA A 70 -2.79 -18.11 -10.76
N TRP A 71 -3.04 -19.34 -10.29
CA TRP A 71 -3.01 -19.64 -8.86
C TRP A 71 -1.64 -19.39 -8.23
N ALA A 72 -0.56 -19.76 -8.92
CA ALA A 72 0.80 -19.47 -8.45
C ALA A 72 1.08 -17.96 -8.36
N ILE A 73 0.63 -17.17 -9.35
CA ILE A 73 0.75 -15.71 -9.34
C ILE A 73 -0.06 -15.11 -8.17
N VAL A 74 -1.29 -15.55 -7.95
CA VAL A 74 -2.13 -15.09 -6.83
C VAL A 74 -1.46 -15.39 -5.50
N LEU A 75 -0.91 -16.60 -5.31
CA LEU A 75 -0.19 -16.97 -4.11
C LEU A 75 1.09 -16.14 -3.91
N TRP A 76 1.84 -15.89 -4.99
CA TRP A 76 3.02 -15.04 -4.94
C TRP A 76 2.66 -13.61 -4.48
N LEU A 77 1.63 -13.02 -5.06
CA LEU A 77 1.15 -11.70 -4.67
C LEU A 77 0.66 -11.70 -3.22
N ALA A 78 -0.14 -12.68 -2.81
CA ALA A 78 -0.68 -12.76 -1.46
C ALA A 78 0.42 -12.89 -0.39
N ILE A 79 1.43 -13.74 -0.62
CA ILE A 79 2.46 -14.04 0.38
C ILE A 79 3.57 -13.00 0.36
N ILE A 80 4.18 -12.77 -0.80
CA ILE A 80 5.39 -11.95 -0.93
C ILE A 80 5.05 -10.47 -1.03
N ASN A 81 4.10 -10.11 -1.90
CA ASN A 81 3.76 -8.70 -2.11
C ASN A 81 2.89 -8.14 -0.98
N THR A 82 1.92 -8.91 -0.49
CA THR A 82 0.99 -8.43 0.55
C THR A 82 1.46 -8.80 1.94
N ALA A 83 1.40 -10.08 2.33
CA ALA A 83 1.61 -10.47 3.72
C ALA A 83 3.01 -10.08 4.24
N PHE A 84 4.07 -10.40 3.49
CA PHE A 84 5.44 -10.07 3.88
C PHE A 84 5.69 -8.55 3.93
N ALA A 85 5.24 -7.80 2.91
CA ALA A 85 5.42 -6.35 2.90
C ALA A 85 4.67 -5.65 4.05
N TYR A 86 3.44 -6.07 4.34
CA TYR A 86 2.68 -5.51 5.46
C TYR A 86 3.28 -5.86 6.82
N VAL A 87 3.81 -7.08 6.98
CA VAL A 87 4.55 -7.44 8.21
C VAL A 87 5.76 -6.51 8.37
N LEU A 88 6.52 -6.27 7.30
CA LEU A 88 7.68 -5.39 7.34
C LEU A 88 7.30 -3.93 7.60
N TYR A 89 6.19 -3.46 7.02
CA TYR A 89 5.63 -2.13 7.26
C TYR A 89 5.19 -1.96 8.72
N ASN A 90 4.42 -2.91 9.25
CA ASN A 90 3.96 -2.88 10.65
C ASN A 90 5.12 -3.02 11.63
N HIS A 91 6.14 -3.81 11.29
CA HIS A 91 7.37 -3.90 12.07
C HIS A 91 8.11 -2.57 12.07
N SER A 92 8.23 -1.92 10.92
CA SER A 92 8.86 -0.60 10.79
C SER A 92 8.15 0.45 11.63
N LEU A 93 6.81 0.41 11.73
CA LEU A 93 6.04 1.28 12.62
C LEU A 93 6.37 1.12 14.11
N GLN A 94 6.82 -0.07 14.54
CA GLN A 94 7.17 -0.37 15.93
C GLN A 94 8.60 0.06 16.27
N VAL A 95 9.51 0.00 15.29
CA VAL A 95 10.95 0.21 15.51
C VAL A 95 11.40 1.62 15.09
N LEU A 96 10.81 2.19 14.04
CA LEU A 96 11.20 3.49 13.49
C LEU A 96 10.37 4.64 14.08
N THR A 97 11.02 5.78 14.23
CA THR A 97 10.35 7.02 14.60
C THR A 97 9.36 7.49 13.52
N ALA A 98 8.45 8.40 13.90
CA ALA A 98 7.53 9.03 12.94
C ALA A 98 8.25 9.68 11.75
N LEU A 99 9.44 10.25 12.02
CA LEU A 99 10.25 10.92 11.02
C LEU A 99 10.86 9.92 10.03
N GLU A 100 11.49 8.86 10.53
CA GLU A 100 12.12 7.82 9.71
C GLU A 100 11.09 7.10 8.82
N MET A 101 9.91 6.79 9.35
CA MET A 101 8.80 6.25 8.56
C MET A 101 8.35 7.21 7.45
N ASN A 102 8.27 8.51 7.75
CA ASN A 102 7.86 9.50 6.75
C ASN A 102 8.92 9.65 5.64
N ILE A 103 10.21 9.58 5.99
CA ILE A 103 11.31 9.57 5.02
C ILE A 103 11.20 8.34 4.10
N MET A 104 11.01 7.14 4.67
CA MET A 104 10.82 5.91 3.88
C MET A 104 9.65 6.01 2.91
N LEU A 105 8.49 6.47 3.38
CA LEU A 105 7.28 6.63 2.55
C LEU A 105 7.48 7.61 1.39
N ASN A 106 8.23 8.69 1.61
CA ASN A 106 8.54 9.67 0.57
C ASN A 106 9.55 9.15 -0.47
N LEU A 107 10.40 8.18 -0.08
CA LEU A 107 11.35 7.55 -0.98
C LEU A 107 10.73 6.39 -1.77
N THR A 108 9.59 5.84 -1.34
CA THR A 108 8.90 4.74 -2.03
C THR A 108 8.67 5.03 -3.52
N PRO A 109 8.11 6.18 -3.95
CA PRO A 109 7.87 6.45 -5.37
C PRO A 109 9.16 6.45 -6.21
N LEU A 110 10.27 6.93 -5.63
CA LEU A 110 11.58 6.92 -6.28
C LEU A 110 12.09 5.49 -6.44
N GLY A 111 12.04 4.69 -5.36
CA GLY A 111 12.41 3.28 -5.41
C GLY A 111 11.58 2.50 -6.41
N THR A 112 10.26 2.72 -6.45
CA THR A 112 9.36 2.11 -7.42
C THR A 112 9.74 2.50 -8.86
N ALA A 113 10.01 3.77 -9.14
CA ALA A 113 10.40 4.22 -10.48
C ALA A 113 11.72 3.59 -10.95
N VAL A 114 12.72 3.50 -10.07
CA VAL A 114 14.01 2.86 -10.37
C VAL A 114 13.84 1.36 -10.62
N LEU A 115 13.06 0.68 -9.79
CA LEU A 115 12.78 -0.75 -9.96
C LEU A 115 11.98 -1.03 -11.23
N ALA A 116 11.00 -0.18 -11.58
CA ALA A 116 10.25 -0.30 -12.82
C ALA A 116 11.15 -0.13 -14.06
N TRP A 117 12.03 0.87 -14.06
CA TRP A 117 13.03 1.05 -15.13
C TRP A 117 13.96 -0.16 -15.25
N LEU A 118 14.44 -0.72 -14.13
CA LEU A 118 15.41 -1.81 -14.11
C LEU A 118 14.80 -3.18 -14.48
N PHE A 119 13.64 -3.51 -13.93
CA PHE A 119 13.04 -4.85 -14.02
C PHE A 119 11.93 -4.97 -15.07
N LEU A 120 11.15 -3.91 -15.30
CA LEU A 120 10.06 -3.91 -16.28
C LEU A 120 10.51 -3.35 -17.65
N GLY A 121 11.70 -2.73 -17.72
CA GLY A 121 12.21 -2.13 -18.94
C GLY A 121 11.44 -0.88 -19.37
N GLU A 122 10.68 -0.26 -18.46
CA GLU A 122 9.95 0.98 -18.74
C GLU A 122 10.91 2.13 -18.99
N THR A 123 10.76 2.85 -20.10
CA THR A 123 11.62 4.03 -20.37
C THR A 123 11.09 5.24 -19.62
N LEU A 124 11.96 5.88 -18.83
CA LEU A 124 11.60 7.11 -18.14
C LEU A 124 11.55 8.27 -19.14
N THR A 125 10.34 8.73 -19.44
CA THR A 125 10.11 9.92 -20.26
C THR A 125 10.62 11.17 -19.55
N ILE A 126 10.93 12.23 -20.32
CA ILE A 126 11.35 13.52 -19.76
C ILE A 126 10.34 14.05 -18.73
N VAL A 127 9.04 13.85 -18.97
CA VAL A 127 7.97 14.26 -18.04
C VAL A 127 8.05 13.49 -16.72
N GLN A 128 8.30 12.18 -16.76
CA GLN A 128 8.49 11.38 -15.55
C GLN A 128 9.76 11.79 -14.78
N ILE A 129 10.85 12.11 -15.48
CA ILE A 129 12.08 12.61 -14.85
C ILE A 129 11.82 13.93 -14.13
N VAL A 130 11.14 14.88 -14.79
CA VAL A 130 10.74 16.15 -14.17
C VAL A 130 9.82 15.92 -12.97
N GLY A 131 8.88 14.98 -13.07
CA GLY A 131 8.02 14.57 -11.96
C GLY A 131 8.81 14.03 -10.77
N VAL A 132 9.77 13.13 -11.01
CA VAL A 132 10.66 12.58 -9.97
C VAL A 132 11.47 13.70 -9.30
N VAL A 133 12.08 14.60 -10.08
CA VAL A 133 12.84 15.75 -9.54
C VAL A 133 11.95 16.67 -8.70
N THR A 134 10.72 16.92 -9.15
CA THR A 134 9.74 17.75 -8.43
C THR A 134 9.36 17.12 -7.10
N VAL A 135 9.07 15.81 -7.08
CA VAL A 135 8.76 15.06 -5.85
C VAL A 135 9.94 15.09 -4.89
N ILE A 136 11.17 14.79 -5.35
CA ILE A 136 12.38 14.84 -4.52
C ILE A 136 12.55 16.24 -3.90
N SER A 137 12.38 17.29 -4.70
CA SER A 137 12.51 18.68 -4.23
C SER A 137 11.47 19.00 -3.15
N GLY A 138 10.21 18.60 -3.35
CA GLY A 138 9.15 18.77 -2.36
C GLY A 138 9.42 18.01 -1.05
N VAL A 139 9.91 16.77 -1.15
CA VAL A 139 10.28 15.94 0.01
C VAL A 139 11.40 16.61 0.80
N ILE A 140 12.46 17.07 0.13
CA ILE A 140 13.58 17.77 0.79
C ILE A 140 13.08 19.05 1.47
N PHE A 141 12.22 19.84 0.80
CA PHE A 141 11.69 21.08 1.35
C PHE A 141 10.86 20.85 2.61
N VAL A 142 9.94 19.89 2.59
CA VAL A 142 9.11 19.53 3.76
C VAL A 142 9.97 19.01 4.91
N GLN A 143 11.01 18.22 4.61
CA GLN A 143 11.93 17.71 5.63
C GLN A 143 12.74 18.86 6.27
N GLN A 144 13.29 19.77 5.47
CA GLN A 144 14.07 20.91 5.98
C GLN A 144 13.24 21.87 6.83
N ALA A 145 11.98 22.11 6.45
CA ALA A 145 11.06 22.99 7.17
C ALA A 145 10.65 22.46 8.56
N ARG A 146 10.87 21.17 8.83
CA ARG A 146 10.46 20.49 10.08
C ARG A 146 11.62 20.15 11.00
N VAL A 147 12.85 20.25 10.50
CA VAL A 147 14.10 20.11 11.28
C VAL A 147 14.52 21.46 11.89
N ARG A 148 13.96 22.58 11.39
CA ARG A 148 13.99 23.89 12.06
C ARG A 148 12.80 24.02 13.01
#